data_AF-A0A952N9K2-F1
#
_entry.id   AF-A0A952N9K2-F1
#
_cell.length_a   1.000
_cell.length_b   1.000
_cell.length_c   1.000
_cell.angle_alpha   90.00
_cell.angle_beta   90.00
_cell.angle_gamma   90.00
#
_symmetry.space_group_name_H-M   'P 1'
#
loop_
_entity.id
_entity.type
_entity.pdbx_description
1 polymer ?
#
loop_
_entity_poly.entity_id
_entity_poly.type
_entity_poly.pdbx_seq_one_letter_code
_entity_poly.pdbx_strand_id
1 'polypeptide(L)'
;MVLKRFLSTIIYLILFVTLIWIIVCFFGINKVDNNDREAIISAIVALFVFGAGLLAQMFGNKISQYKKDLQLKKIFIVNLRTILEGLKLQTENYLEVIKTLKSHYPENVMLSSYAELDYLEINNFASEDLFRVFIDYLKGDEKSKIATLENVRKQLRFIENSRDMITSGFEKLYDAIHIHSNNVLDGISDLGKFFDEEATRLFHTNADINSDNWFKGFAELWGKTTSSLKISDETFTDYEKLGSEIIPKFFEFAKDNMEDPRTPLISAAVSKANIAIYQRKDTIRNLIKFVDFHLAKYNDAKSTIEKTILAYDK
;
A
#
# COMPACT_ATOMS: atom_id res chain seq x y z
N MET A 1 15.48 15.90 -33.02
CA MET A 1 16.34 15.97 -34.22
C MET A 1 15.82 15.12 -35.39
N VAL A 2 15.34 13.89 -35.13
CA VAL A 2 14.80 12.96 -36.16
C VAL A 2 13.53 13.50 -36.85
N LEU A 3 12.61 14.16 -36.11
CA LEU A 3 11.36 14.71 -36.67
C LEU A 3 11.60 15.80 -37.72
N LYS A 4 12.60 16.69 -37.50
CA LYS A 4 12.98 17.73 -38.46
C LYS A 4 13.54 17.13 -39.75
N ARG A 5 14.33 16.05 -39.64
CA ARG A 5 14.87 15.33 -40.81
C ARG A 5 13.78 14.59 -41.56
N PHE A 6 12.88 13.87 -40.88
CA PHE A 6 11.79 13.12 -41.52
C PHE A 6 10.80 14.03 -42.25
N LEU A 7 10.40 15.15 -41.63
CA LEU A 7 9.52 16.15 -42.25
C LEU A 7 10.20 16.79 -43.48
N SER A 8 11.49 17.11 -43.36
CA SER A 8 12.29 17.68 -44.44
C SER A 8 12.40 16.72 -45.63
N THR A 9 12.66 15.43 -45.39
CA THR A 9 12.73 14.41 -46.45
C THR A 9 11.39 14.23 -47.17
N ILE A 10 10.28 14.27 -46.44
CA ILE A 10 8.93 14.18 -47.05
C ILE A 10 8.63 15.43 -47.89
N ILE A 11 8.96 16.63 -47.39
CA ILE A 11 8.79 17.88 -48.15
C ILE A 11 9.63 17.86 -49.43
N TYR A 12 10.88 17.39 -49.35
CA TYR A 12 11.73 17.25 -50.52
C TYR A 12 11.22 16.20 -51.51
N LEU A 13 10.63 15.10 -51.04
CA LEU A 13 10.01 14.10 -51.91
C LEU A 13 8.78 14.67 -52.62
N ILE A 14 7.93 15.41 -51.92
CA ILE A 14 6.75 16.08 -52.51
C ILE A 14 7.20 17.11 -53.55
N LEU A 15 8.20 17.93 -53.23
CA LEU A 15 8.79 18.92 -54.14
C LEU A 15 9.44 18.27 -55.37
N PHE A 16 10.11 17.12 -55.19
CA PHE A 16 10.75 16.39 -56.27
C PHE A 16 9.73 15.75 -57.22
N VAL A 17 8.69 15.12 -56.66
CA VAL A 17 7.60 14.53 -57.47
C VAL A 17 6.83 15.62 -58.21
N THR A 18 6.57 16.77 -57.58
CA THR A 18 5.96 17.92 -58.28
C THR A 18 6.84 18.49 -59.37
N LEU A 19 8.17 18.56 -59.18
CA LEU A 19 9.11 19.02 -60.20
C LEU A 19 9.13 18.08 -61.41
N ILE A 20 9.27 16.77 -61.20
CA ILE A 20 9.22 15.75 -62.27
C ILE A 20 7.89 15.85 -63.03
N TRP A 21 6.80 16.10 -62.31
CA TRP A 21 5.47 16.14 -62.89
C TRP A 21 5.21 17.43 -63.69
N ILE A 22 5.70 18.60 -63.23
CA ILE A 22 5.70 19.85 -64.02
C ILE A 22 6.44 19.64 -65.34
N ILE A 23 7.57 18.93 -65.31
CA ILE A 23 8.34 18.60 -66.51
C ILE A 23 7.51 17.71 -67.46
N VAL A 24 6.89 16.64 -66.95
CA VAL A 24 6.05 15.73 -67.77
C VAL A 24 4.84 16.45 -68.37
N CYS A 25 4.16 17.30 -67.60
CA CYS A 25 3.04 18.13 -68.07
C CYS A 25 3.51 19.13 -69.14
N PHE A 26 4.66 19.80 -68.96
CA PHE A 26 5.21 20.75 -69.92
C PHE A 26 5.52 20.09 -71.27
N PHE A 27 6.04 18.86 -71.27
CA PHE A 27 6.31 18.10 -72.49
C PHE A 27 5.06 17.48 -73.12
N GLY A 28 4.07 17.05 -72.32
CA GLY A 28 2.84 16.43 -72.80
C GLY A 28 1.82 17.44 -73.38
N ILE A 29 1.69 18.61 -72.76
CA ILE A 29 0.71 19.64 -73.12
C ILE A 29 1.08 20.38 -74.42
N ASN A 30 2.36 20.37 -74.82
CA ASN A 30 2.81 20.95 -76.09
C ASN A 30 2.41 20.13 -77.34
N LYS A 31 1.80 18.95 -77.17
CA LYS A 31 1.37 18.07 -78.27
C LYS A 31 -0.15 18.04 -78.50
N VAL A 32 -0.93 18.88 -77.81
CA VAL A 32 -2.41 18.88 -77.83
C VAL A 32 -2.93 20.16 -78.48
N ASP A 33 -3.99 20.07 -79.29
CA ASP A 33 -4.65 21.22 -79.93
C ASP A 33 -5.19 22.23 -78.90
N ASN A 34 -5.17 23.52 -79.27
CA ASN A 34 -5.37 24.64 -78.35
C ASN A 34 -6.69 24.61 -77.56
N ASN A 35 -7.79 24.05 -78.11
CA ASN A 35 -9.09 24.03 -77.44
C ASN A 35 -9.20 22.98 -76.32
N ASP A 36 -8.48 21.85 -76.41
CA ASP A 36 -8.48 20.81 -75.36
C ASP A 36 -7.42 21.07 -74.29
N ARG A 37 -6.47 21.95 -74.60
CA ARG A 37 -5.33 22.30 -73.76
C ARG A 37 -5.75 22.94 -72.43
N GLU A 38 -6.72 23.86 -72.46
CA GLU A 38 -7.22 24.54 -71.26
C GLU A 38 -8.03 23.62 -70.35
N ALA A 39 -8.81 22.70 -70.93
CA ALA A 39 -9.57 21.71 -70.18
C ALA A 39 -8.64 20.71 -69.48
N ILE A 40 -7.58 20.26 -70.17
CA ILE A 40 -6.56 19.38 -69.59
C ILE A 40 -5.78 20.10 -68.47
N ILE A 41 -5.36 21.35 -68.68
CA ILE A 41 -4.69 22.15 -67.64
C ILE A 41 -5.60 22.34 -66.43
N SER A 42 -6.88 22.65 -66.64
CA SER A 42 -7.84 22.84 -65.55
C SER A 42 -8.10 21.55 -64.76
N ALA A 43 -8.24 20.40 -65.44
CA ALA A 43 -8.40 19.10 -64.80
C ALA A 43 -7.16 18.69 -63.98
N ILE A 44 -5.97 18.99 -64.50
CA ILE A 44 -4.67 18.78 -63.86
C ILE A 44 -4.54 19.63 -62.59
N VAL A 45 -4.88 20.92 -62.66
CA VAL A 45 -4.89 21.83 -61.50
C VAL A 45 -5.89 21.36 -60.45
N ALA A 46 -7.09 20.93 -60.86
CA ALA A 46 -8.11 20.41 -59.94
C ALA A 46 -7.63 19.15 -59.20
N LEU A 47 -7.01 18.19 -59.90
CA LEU A 47 -6.40 16.99 -59.30
C LEU A 47 -5.31 17.34 -58.28
N PHE A 48 -4.51 18.37 -58.55
CA PHE A 48 -3.45 18.83 -57.66
C PHE A 48 -4.00 19.47 -56.38
N VAL A 49 -4.96 20.40 -56.52
CA VAL A 49 -5.61 21.04 -55.38
C VAL A 49 -6.32 20.00 -54.51
N PHE A 50 -6.99 19.02 -55.12
CA PHE A 50 -7.67 17.96 -54.40
C PHE A 50 -6.68 17.00 -53.71
N GLY A 51 -5.64 16.56 -54.41
CA GLY A 51 -4.60 15.68 -53.85
C GLY A 51 -3.80 16.33 -52.72
N ALA A 52 -3.44 17.60 -52.87
CA ALA A 52 -2.78 18.38 -51.82
C ALA A 52 -3.70 18.58 -50.62
N GLY A 53 -4.99 18.86 -50.83
CA GLY A 53 -5.99 18.95 -49.77
C GLY A 53 -6.14 17.64 -48.98
N LEU A 54 -6.18 16.50 -49.69
CA LEU A 54 -6.32 15.17 -49.10
C LEU A 54 -5.08 14.77 -48.30
N LEU A 55 -3.88 15.04 -48.82
CA LEU A 55 -2.63 14.86 -48.07
C LEU A 55 -2.55 15.77 -46.84
N ALA A 56 -2.87 17.06 -46.99
CA ALA A 56 -2.88 18.00 -45.88
C ALA A 56 -3.85 17.57 -44.77
N GLN A 57 -5.02 17.04 -45.14
CA GLN A 57 -6.01 16.49 -44.20
C GLN A 57 -5.49 15.22 -43.51
N MET A 58 -4.88 14.28 -44.25
CA MET A 58 -4.27 13.08 -43.68
C MET A 58 -3.13 13.42 -42.71
N PHE A 59 -2.27 14.37 -43.07
CA PHE A 59 -1.18 14.83 -42.19
C PHE A 59 -1.73 15.59 -40.98
N GLY A 60 -2.73 16.45 -41.17
CA GLY A 60 -3.40 17.16 -40.08
C GLY A 60 -4.01 16.21 -39.06
N ASN A 61 -4.70 15.16 -39.53
CA ASN A 61 -5.27 14.11 -38.69
C ASN A 61 -4.17 13.33 -37.94
N LYS A 62 -3.10 12.91 -38.62
CA LYS A 62 -1.97 12.21 -37.97
C LYS A 62 -1.25 13.09 -36.93
N ILE A 63 -1.03 14.37 -37.21
CA ILE A 63 -0.39 15.30 -36.27
C ILE A 63 -1.30 15.55 -35.05
N SER A 64 -2.60 15.71 -35.28
CA SER A 64 -3.59 15.87 -34.21
C SER A 64 -3.62 14.64 -33.29
N GLN A 65 -3.65 13.44 -33.89
CA GLN A 65 -3.60 12.18 -33.16
C GLN A 65 -2.30 12.03 -32.35
N TYR A 66 -1.15 12.26 -32.97
CA TYR A 66 0.14 12.21 -32.27
C TYR A 66 0.23 13.21 -31.09
N LYS A 67 -0.36 14.41 -31.22
CA LYS A 67 -0.44 15.37 -30.11
C LYS A 67 -1.31 14.85 -28.97
N LYS A 68 -2.45 14.23 -29.27
CA LYS A 68 -3.32 13.59 -28.27
C LYS A 68 -2.58 12.47 -27.57
N ASP A 69 -1.92 11.59 -28.32
CA ASP A 69 -1.18 10.45 -27.78
C ASP A 69 -0.03 10.89 -26.85
N LEU A 70 0.69 11.97 -27.20
CA LEU A 70 1.70 12.58 -26.33
C LEU A 70 1.12 13.16 -25.04
N GLN A 71 -0.06 13.77 -25.09
CA GLN A 71 -0.76 14.26 -23.90
C GLN A 71 -1.18 13.09 -23.00
N LEU A 72 -1.71 12.01 -23.57
CA LEU A 72 -2.06 10.79 -22.84
C LEU A 72 -0.84 10.17 -22.16
N LYS A 73 0.30 10.07 -22.86
CA LYS A 73 1.57 9.65 -22.26
C LYS A 73 1.97 10.52 -21.06
N LYS A 74 1.85 11.85 -21.18
CA LYS A 74 2.20 12.76 -20.07
C LYS A 74 1.29 12.54 -18.86
N ILE A 75 -0.02 12.42 -19.08
CA ILE A 75 -1.01 12.15 -18.02
C ILE A 75 -0.68 10.82 -17.33
N PHE A 76 -0.37 9.77 -18.11
CA PHE A 76 0.02 8.47 -17.57
C PHE A 76 1.22 8.54 -16.64
N ILE A 77 2.29 9.20 -17.06
CA ILE A 77 3.50 9.35 -16.25
C ILE A 77 3.19 10.14 -14.97
N VAL A 78 2.38 11.21 -15.06
CA VAL A 78 1.97 11.99 -13.90
C VAL A 78 1.21 11.12 -12.90
N ASN A 79 0.20 10.37 -13.34
CA ASN A 79 -0.59 9.49 -12.47
C ASN A 79 0.30 8.41 -11.82
N LEU A 80 1.21 7.78 -12.58
CA LEU A 80 2.15 6.81 -12.00
C LEU A 80 3.08 7.43 -10.95
N ARG A 81 3.48 8.71 -11.11
CA ARG A 81 4.28 9.43 -10.12
C ARG A 81 3.46 9.76 -8.87
N THR A 82 2.20 10.19 -9.01
CA THR A 82 1.28 10.38 -7.89
C THR A 82 1.11 9.09 -7.08
N ILE A 83 0.91 7.96 -7.77
CA ILE A 83 0.81 6.63 -7.16
C ILE A 83 2.12 6.26 -6.41
N LEU A 84 3.28 6.56 -6.99
CA LEU A 84 4.58 6.34 -6.33
C LEU A 84 4.75 7.16 -5.05
N GLU A 85 4.32 8.42 -5.05
CA GLU A 85 4.36 9.29 -3.88
C GLU A 85 3.48 8.74 -2.76
N GLY A 86 2.25 8.32 -3.09
CA GLY A 86 1.35 7.64 -2.17
C GLY A 86 1.94 6.35 -1.60
N LEU A 87 2.52 5.49 -2.45
CA LEU A 87 3.19 4.26 -2.01
C LEU A 87 4.37 4.54 -1.07
N LYS A 88 5.13 5.62 -1.31
CA LYS A 88 6.24 6.01 -0.45
C LYS A 88 5.76 6.37 0.95
N LEU A 89 4.75 7.24 1.06
CA LEU A 89 4.16 7.62 2.34
C LEU A 89 3.59 6.40 3.09
N GLN A 90 2.92 5.50 2.37
CA GLN A 90 2.36 4.28 2.97
C GLN A 90 3.45 3.31 3.46
N THR A 91 4.56 3.22 2.73
CA THR A 91 5.73 2.43 3.14
C THR A 91 6.36 2.98 4.42
N GLU A 92 6.52 4.31 4.51
CA GLU A 92 7.05 4.98 5.70
C GLU A 92 6.15 4.77 6.93
N ASN A 93 4.84 4.91 6.75
CA ASN A 93 3.82 4.62 7.76
C ASN A 93 3.90 3.16 8.25
N TYR A 94 3.99 2.18 7.35
CA TYR A 94 4.16 0.77 7.75
C TYR A 94 5.44 0.49 8.54
N LEU A 95 6.54 1.13 8.17
CA LEU A 95 7.79 1.02 8.94
C LEU A 95 7.63 1.59 10.35
N GLU A 96 6.91 2.70 10.50
CA GLU A 96 6.58 3.29 11.80
C GLU A 96 5.65 2.39 12.62
N VAL A 97 4.60 1.84 11.99
CA VAL A 97 3.70 0.85 12.61
C VAL A 97 4.47 -0.35 13.15
N ILE A 98 5.35 -0.96 12.34
CA ILE A 98 6.18 -2.09 12.77
C ILE A 98 7.09 -1.70 13.94
N LYS A 99 7.66 -0.50 13.90
CA LYS A 99 8.51 0.03 14.99
C LYS A 99 7.72 0.17 16.29
N THR A 100 6.51 0.72 16.22
CA THR A 100 5.62 0.89 17.39
C THR A 100 5.17 -0.46 17.94
N LEU A 101 4.82 -1.42 17.08
CA LEU A 101 4.43 -2.78 17.49
C LEU A 101 5.55 -3.57 18.17
N LYS A 102 6.82 -3.24 17.88
CA LYS A 102 8.01 -3.81 18.54
C LYS A 102 8.45 -3.02 19.77
N SER A 103 7.81 -1.89 20.06
CA SER A 103 8.12 -1.08 21.23
C SER A 103 7.48 -1.65 22.50
N HIS A 104 7.75 -1.01 23.64
CA HIS A 104 7.09 -1.36 24.90
C HIS A 104 5.60 -0.97 24.92
N TYR A 105 5.13 -0.19 23.94
CA TYR A 105 3.77 0.35 23.85
C TYR A 105 3.12 0.09 22.48
N PRO A 106 2.90 -1.19 22.09
CA PRO A 106 2.27 -1.53 20.82
C PRO A 106 0.81 -1.02 20.70
N GLU A 107 0.15 -0.72 21.82
CA GLU A 107 -1.22 -0.16 21.86
C GLU A 107 -1.31 1.27 21.28
N ASN A 108 -0.20 1.98 21.17
CA ASN A 108 -0.16 3.33 20.59
C ASN A 108 -0.03 3.33 19.06
N VAL A 109 -0.16 2.16 18.43
CA VAL A 109 -0.04 2.06 16.99
C VAL A 109 -1.20 2.80 16.31
N MET A 110 -0.86 3.69 15.39
CA MET A 110 -1.83 4.37 14.53
C MET A 110 -1.46 4.06 13.09
N LEU A 111 -2.43 3.56 12.33
CA LEU A 111 -2.31 3.46 10.89
C LEU A 111 -2.94 4.73 10.29
N SER A 112 -2.12 5.68 9.83
CA SER A 112 -2.68 6.84 9.12
C SER A 112 -3.30 6.39 7.80
N SER A 113 -4.59 6.66 7.60
CA SER A 113 -5.28 6.34 6.35
C SER A 113 -4.90 7.35 5.27
N TYR A 114 -3.68 7.29 4.77
CA TYR A 114 -3.25 8.15 3.66
C TYR A 114 -2.75 7.32 2.49
N ALA A 115 -3.72 6.84 1.73
CA ALA A 115 -3.68 6.89 0.28
C ALA A 115 -5.11 6.71 -0.23
N GLU A 116 -5.83 7.83 -0.41
CA GLU A 116 -6.76 7.92 -1.55
C GLU A 116 -5.90 7.82 -2.80
N LEU A 117 -5.44 6.61 -3.11
CA LEU A 117 -5.05 6.25 -4.46
C LEU A 117 -6.34 6.36 -5.24
N ASP A 118 -6.53 7.54 -5.83
CA ASP A 118 -7.81 7.97 -6.36
C ASP A 118 -8.33 6.89 -7.32
N TYR A 119 -9.47 6.30 -6.94
CA TYR A 119 -10.08 5.15 -7.62
C TYR A 119 -10.33 5.44 -9.11
N LEU A 120 -10.51 6.73 -9.43
CA LEU A 120 -10.61 7.28 -10.78
C LEU A 120 -9.30 7.18 -11.56
N GLU A 121 -8.16 7.42 -10.93
CA GLU A 121 -6.85 7.32 -11.59
C GLU A 121 -6.56 5.86 -11.96
N ILE A 122 -6.80 4.90 -11.05
CA ILE A 122 -6.56 3.46 -11.27
C ILE A 122 -7.49 2.88 -12.34
N ASN A 123 -8.78 3.21 -12.34
CA ASN A 123 -9.72 2.71 -13.34
C ASN A 123 -9.46 3.24 -14.76
N ASN A 124 -8.90 4.46 -14.89
CA ASN A 124 -8.46 4.97 -16.18
C ASN A 124 -7.32 4.12 -16.77
N PHE A 125 -6.43 3.53 -15.96
CA PHE A 125 -5.40 2.60 -16.45
C PHE A 125 -5.97 1.27 -16.99
N ALA A 126 -7.21 0.91 -16.63
CA ALA A 126 -7.81 -0.36 -17.02
C ALA A 126 -8.47 -0.33 -18.41
N SER A 127 -8.57 0.85 -19.05
CA SER A 127 -9.16 0.94 -20.39
C SER A 127 -8.21 0.38 -21.44
N GLU A 128 -8.74 -0.47 -22.32
CA GLU A 128 -7.97 -1.18 -23.34
C GLU A 128 -7.38 -0.23 -24.39
N ASP A 129 -8.05 0.90 -24.61
CA ASP A 129 -7.60 1.97 -25.51
C ASP A 129 -6.37 2.70 -24.98
N LEU A 130 -6.32 3.00 -23.67
CA LEU A 130 -5.14 3.58 -23.03
C LEU A 130 -3.97 2.59 -23.06
N PHE A 131 -4.24 1.32 -22.76
CA PHE A 131 -3.22 0.26 -22.81
C PHE A 131 -2.56 0.14 -24.20
N ARG A 132 -3.34 0.19 -25.28
CA ARG A 132 -2.83 0.17 -26.67
C ARG A 132 -1.95 1.38 -26.98
N VAL A 133 -2.41 2.58 -26.65
CA VAL A 133 -1.64 3.83 -26.85
C VAL A 133 -0.29 3.73 -26.12
N PHE A 134 -0.26 3.12 -24.93
CA PHE A 134 0.95 2.99 -24.12
C PHE A 134 1.96 1.96 -24.66
N ILE A 135 1.53 0.90 -25.37
CA ILE A 135 2.44 -0.05 -26.04
C ILE A 135 3.29 0.69 -27.09
N ASP A 136 2.70 1.59 -27.86
CA ASP A 136 3.40 2.29 -28.95
C ASP A 136 4.56 3.16 -28.44
N TYR A 137 4.48 3.61 -27.19
CA TYR A 137 5.50 4.46 -26.56
C TYR A 137 6.59 3.70 -25.80
N LEU A 138 6.41 2.41 -25.49
CA LEU A 138 7.46 1.61 -24.87
C LEU A 138 8.53 1.23 -25.89
N LYS A 139 9.77 1.09 -25.43
CA LYS A 139 10.87 0.50 -26.21
C LYS A 139 10.90 -1.01 -26.01
N GLY A 140 11.35 -1.74 -27.03
CA GLY A 140 11.45 -3.21 -27.00
C GLY A 140 10.55 -3.90 -28.00
N ASP A 141 10.56 -5.23 -28.01
CA ASP A 141 9.63 -6.05 -28.79
C ASP A 141 8.22 -6.02 -28.17
N GLU A 142 7.21 -6.25 -29.01
CA GLU A 142 5.80 -6.16 -28.61
C GLU A 142 5.45 -7.03 -27.40
N LYS A 143 6.04 -8.23 -27.31
CA LYS A 143 5.81 -9.15 -26.19
C LYS A 143 6.36 -8.59 -24.88
N SER A 144 7.56 -8.01 -24.89
CA SER A 144 8.14 -7.36 -23.71
C SER A 144 7.31 -6.15 -23.25
N LYS A 145 6.74 -5.39 -24.19
CA LYS A 145 5.91 -4.21 -23.88
C LYS A 145 4.60 -4.61 -23.21
N ILE A 146 3.90 -5.59 -23.78
CA ILE A 146 2.66 -6.14 -23.23
C ILE A 146 2.91 -6.65 -21.80
N ALA A 147 3.96 -7.46 -21.61
CA ALA A 147 4.30 -8.00 -20.30
C ALA A 147 4.59 -6.91 -19.24
N THR A 148 5.26 -5.82 -19.64
CA THR A 148 5.54 -4.68 -18.74
C THR A 148 4.25 -4.04 -18.26
N LEU A 149 3.35 -3.73 -19.18
CA LEU A 149 2.08 -3.07 -18.87
C LEU A 149 1.12 -3.98 -18.10
N GLU A 150 1.08 -5.28 -18.41
CA GLU A 150 0.31 -6.25 -17.63
C GLU A 150 0.81 -6.34 -16.18
N ASN A 151 2.12 -6.31 -15.97
CA ASN A 151 2.69 -6.30 -14.63
C ASN A 151 2.30 -5.03 -13.87
N VAL A 152 2.39 -3.84 -14.49
CA VAL A 152 1.92 -2.59 -13.88
C VAL A 152 0.44 -2.68 -13.52
N ARG A 153 -0.41 -3.13 -14.45
CA ARG A 153 -1.84 -3.32 -14.20
C ARG A 153 -2.11 -4.25 -13.02
N LYS A 154 -1.35 -5.34 -12.91
CA LYS A 154 -1.44 -6.29 -11.79
C LYS A 154 -1.06 -5.62 -10.46
N GLN A 155 0.00 -4.82 -10.43
CA GLN A 155 0.39 -4.08 -9.23
C GLN A 155 -0.66 -3.04 -8.84
N LEU A 156 -1.19 -2.27 -9.80
CA LEU A 156 -2.24 -1.28 -9.53
C LEU A 156 -3.52 -1.91 -8.98
N ARG A 157 -3.96 -3.05 -9.54
CA ARG A 157 -5.09 -3.82 -9.00
C ARG A 157 -4.83 -4.38 -7.61
N PHE A 158 -3.61 -4.83 -7.34
CA PHE A 158 -3.25 -5.28 -6.00
C PHE A 158 -3.37 -4.13 -5.00
N ILE A 159 -2.82 -2.96 -5.32
CA ILE A 159 -2.88 -1.76 -4.49
C ILE A 159 -4.34 -1.38 -4.20
N GLU A 160 -5.18 -1.33 -5.24
CA GLU A 160 -6.62 -1.05 -5.16
C GLU A 160 -7.33 -2.01 -4.19
N ASN A 161 -7.19 -3.32 -4.42
CA ASN A 161 -7.86 -4.35 -3.64
C ASN A 161 -7.30 -4.48 -2.21
N SER A 162 -6.06 -4.05 -1.99
CA SER A 162 -5.43 -4.19 -0.68
C SER A 162 -5.93 -3.17 0.32
N ARG A 163 -6.41 -1.99 -0.11
CA ARG A 163 -6.83 -0.91 0.79
C ARG A 163 -7.81 -1.38 1.86
N ASP A 164 -8.94 -1.94 1.45
CA ASP A 164 -10.00 -2.34 2.38
C ASP A 164 -9.59 -3.57 3.20
N MET A 165 -8.82 -4.49 2.60
CA MET A 165 -8.27 -5.64 3.32
C MET A 165 -7.27 -5.22 4.39
N ILE A 166 -6.43 -4.21 4.13
CA ILE A 166 -5.47 -3.65 5.07
C ILE A 166 -6.22 -3.01 6.23
N THR A 167 -7.16 -2.11 5.95
CA THR A 167 -7.91 -1.42 7.00
C THR A 167 -8.65 -2.44 7.88
N SER A 168 -9.45 -3.34 7.28
CA SER A 168 -10.20 -4.33 8.05
C SER A 168 -9.33 -5.35 8.77
N GLY A 169 -8.23 -5.81 8.14
CA GLY A 169 -7.31 -6.78 8.73
C GLY A 169 -6.50 -6.18 9.87
N PHE A 170 -6.04 -4.94 9.70
CA PHE A 170 -5.31 -4.20 10.72
C PHE A 170 -6.20 -3.89 11.92
N GLU A 171 -7.39 -3.30 11.70
CA GLU A 171 -8.35 -2.97 12.76
C GLU A 171 -8.70 -4.18 13.61
N LYS A 172 -9.05 -5.33 12.99
CA LYS A 172 -9.37 -6.56 13.71
C LYS A 172 -8.23 -7.05 14.61
N LEU A 173 -7.00 -7.05 14.10
CA LEU A 173 -5.84 -7.50 14.85
C LEU A 173 -5.47 -6.50 15.96
N TYR A 174 -5.64 -5.20 15.71
CA TYR A 174 -5.42 -4.15 16.68
C TYR A 174 -6.45 -4.18 17.82
N ASP A 175 -7.74 -4.35 17.49
CA ASP A 175 -8.81 -4.53 18.47
C ASP A 175 -8.56 -5.76 19.34
N ALA A 176 -8.09 -6.86 18.74
CA ALA A 176 -7.71 -8.05 19.49
C ALA A 176 -6.54 -7.78 20.47
N ILE A 177 -5.54 -6.97 20.09
CA ILE A 177 -4.48 -6.56 21.02
C ILE A 177 -5.07 -5.84 22.23
N HIS A 178 -5.97 -4.87 22.01
CA HIS A 178 -6.67 -4.15 23.09
C HIS A 178 -7.49 -5.08 23.98
N ILE A 179 -8.26 -6.00 23.40
CA ILE A 179 -9.05 -6.99 24.14
C ILE A 179 -8.13 -7.86 25.01
N HIS A 180 -7.01 -8.34 24.47
CA HIS A 180 -6.08 -9.15 25.26
C HIS A 180 -5.40 -8.31 26.35
N SER A 181 -5.01 -7.07 26.07
CA SER A 181 -4.48 -6.14 27.08
C SER A 181 -5.47 -5.92 28.23
N ASN A 182 -6.74 -5.67 27.93
CA ASN A 182 -7.78 -5.54 28.96
C ASN A 182 -7.96 -6.83 29.77
N ASN A 183 -7.97 -8.00 29.13
CA ASN A 183 -8.07 -9.27 29.84
C ASN A 183 -6.90 -9.54 30.80
N VAL A 184 -5.69 -9.03 30.48
CA VAL A 184 -4.55 -9.06 31.40
C VAL A 184 -4.84 -8.17 32.61
N LEU A 185 -5.28 -6.93 32.38
CA LEU A 185 -5.60 -5.98 33.45
C LEU A 185 -6.71 -6.51 34.36
N ASP A 186 -7.76 -7.11 33.79
CA ASP A 186 -8.84 -7.74 34.54
C ASP A 186 -8.31 -8.86 35.44
N GLY A 187 -7.45 -9.75 34.93
CA GLY A 187 -6.86 -10.83 35.73
C GLY A 187 -6.01 -10.31 36.89
N ILE A 188 -5.30 -9.20 36.71
CA ILE A 188 -4.52 -8.55 37.78
C ILE A 188 -5.43 -7.81 38.78
N SER A 189 -6.49 -7.17 38.30
CA SER A 189 -7.52 -6.55 39.15
C SER A 189 -8.21 -7.59 40.03
N ASP A 190 -8.54 -8.76 39.47
CA ASP A 190 -9.14 -9.88 40.19
C ASP A 190 -8.24 -10.37 41.34
N LEU A 191 -6.91 -10.37 41.15
CA LEU A 191 -5.94 -10.67 42.23
C LEU A 191 -5.92 -9.62 43.34
N GLY A 192 -6.02 -8.33 42.98
CA GLY A 192 -6.09 -7.24 43.95
C GLY A 192 -7.37 -7.31 44.78
N LYS A 193 -8.52 -7.55 44.14
CA LYS A 193 -9.80 -7.74 44.84
C LYS A 193 -9.74 -8.93 45.80
N PHE A 194 -9.17 -10.05 45.35
CA PHE A 194 -9.01 -11.23 46.19
C PHE A 194 -8.13 -10.93 47.43
N PHE A 195 -7.04 -10.16 47.26
CA PHE A 195 -6.21 -9.71 48.39
C PHE A 195 -7.01 -8.88 49.39
N ASP A 196 -7.78 -7.90 48.92
CA ASP A 196 -8.60 -7.04 49.77
C ASP A 196 -9.69 -7.83 50.52
N GLU A 197 -10.38 -8.75 49.84
CA GLU A 197 -11.40 -9.61 50.42
C GLU A 197 -10.83 -10.51 51.54
N GLU A 198 -9.68 -11.14 51.30
CA GLU A 198 -9.02 -11.98 52.30
C GLU A 198 -8.47 -11.17 53.47
N ALA A 199 -7.91 -9.97 53.22
CA ALA A 199 -7.49 -9.06 54.28
C ALA A 199 -8.69 -8.69 55.16
N THR A 200 -9.80 -8.26 54.56
CA THR A 200 -11.05 -7.92 55.25
C THR A 200 -11.60 -9.11 56.05
N ARG A 201 -11.60 -10.33 55.48
CA ARG A 201 -12.02 -11.56 56.18
C ARG A 201 -11.18 -11.81 57.45
N LEU A 202 -9.86 -11.67 57.37
CA LEU A 202 -8.95 -11.87 58.50
C LEU A 202 -9.17 -10.82 59.59
N PHE A 203 -9.36 -9.55 59.23
CA PHE A 203 -9.70 -8.49 60.18
C PHE A 203 -11.04 -8.74 60.89
N HIS A 204 -12.08 -9.18 60.18
CA HIS A 204 -13.40 -9.43 60.77
C HIS A 204 -13.46 -10.66 61.68
N THR A 205 -12.62 -11.66 61.43
CA THR A 205 -12.60 -12.91 62.20
C THR A 205 -11.73 -12.85 63.44
N ASN A 206 -11.08 -11.71 63.71
CA ASN A 206 -10.02 -11.57 64.74
C ASN A 206 -8.95 -12.67 64.63
N ALA A 207 -8.76 -13.23 63.43
CA ALA A 207 -7.72 -14.21 63.18
C ALA A 207 -6.37 -13.50 63.24
N ASP A 208 -5.40 -14.08 63.93
CA ASP A 208 -4.05 -13.54 63.93
C ASP A 208 -3.46 -13.67 62.52
N ILE A 209 -3.32 -12.55 61.82
CA ILE A 209 -2.70 -12.48 60.48
C ILE A 209 -1.30 -13.10 60.50
N ASN A 210 -0.60 -13.08 61.64
CA ASN A 210 0.71 -13.71 61.78
C ASN A 210 0.67 -15.24 61.80
N SER A 211 -0.51 -15.84 62.00
CA SER A 211 -0.73 -17.29 62.00
C SER A 211 -1.18 -17.84 60.64
N ASP A 212 -1.68 -16.99 59.73
CA ASP A 212 -2.05 -17.37 58.36
C ASP A 212 -0.82 -17.27 57.43
N ASN A 213 0.03 -18.29 57.48
CA ASN A 213 1.26 -18.36 56.69
C ASN A 213 1.02 -18.24 55.19
N TRP A 214 -0.11 -18.76 54.70
CA TRP A 214 -0.48 -18.67 53.30
C TRP A 214 -0.78 -17.23 52.91
N PHE A 215 -1.64 -16.55 53.67
CA PHE A 215 -2.00 -15.16 53.39
C PHE A 215 -0.78 -14.25 53.51
N LYS A 216 0.11 -14.48 54.48
CA LYS A 216 1.36 -13.73 54.62
C LYS A 216 2.27 -13.89 53.40
N GLY A 217 2.45 -15.12 52.91
CA GLY A 217 3.24 -15.39 51.71
C GLY A 217 2.64 -14.73 50.46
N PHE A 218 1.32 -14.82 50.31
CA PHE A 218 0.60 -14.16 49.22
C PHE A 218 0.71 -12.63 49.31
N ALA A 219 0.52 -12.05 50.49
CA ALA A 219 0.58 -10.61 50.73
C ALA A 219 1.97 -10.04 50.41
N GLU A 220 3.03 -10.74 50.79
CA GLU A 220 4.41 -10.35 50.46
C GLU A 220 4.65 -10.38 48.95
N LEU A 221 4.17 -11.43 48.27
CA LEU A 221 4.28 -11.56 46.83
C LEU A 221 3.48 -10.49 46.09
N TRP A 222 2.26 -10.20 46.54
CA TRP A 222 1.40 -9.15 46.02
C TRP A 222 2.01 -7.76 46.23
N GLY A 223 2.50 -7.45 47.43
CA GLY A 223 3.15 -6.17 47.74
C GLY A 223 4.43 -5.92 46.91
N LYS A 224 5.23 -6.96 46.67
CA LYS A 224 6.37 -6.88 45.73
C LYS A 224 5.92 -6.63 44.30
N THR A 225 4.82 -7.26 43.88
CA THR A 225 4.24 -7.13 42.54
C THR A 225 3.74 -5.71 42.28
N THR A 226 2.93 -5.15 43.17
CA THR A 226 2.37 -3.79 43.04
C THR A 226 3.46 -2.72 43.04
N SER A 227 4.47 -2.87 43.91
CA SER A 227 5.65 -2.00 43.95
C SER A 227 6.49 -2.07 42.67
N SER A 228 6.65 -3.28 42.12
CA SER A 228 7.47 -3.57 40.95
C SER A 228 6.85 -3.10 39.64
N LEU A 229 5.53 -3.18 39.54
CA LEU A 229 4.75 -2.75 38.36
C LEU A 229 4.37 -1.28 38.41
N LYS A 230 4.57 -0.59 39.55
CA LYS A 230 4.03 0.74 39.82
C LYS A 230 2.53 0.79 39.50
N ILE A 231 1.78 -0.19 40.01
CA ILE A 231 0.30 -0.15 39.98
C ILE A 231 -0.11 0.89 41.03
N SER A 232 0.15 2.17 40.76
CA SER A 232 -0.34 3.28 41.57
C SER A 232 -1.53 3.97 40.91
N ASP A 233 -1.67 3.86 39.58
CA ASP A 233 -2.75 4.45 38.80
C ASP A 233 -3.03 3.57 37.57
N GLU A 234 -4.30 3.42 37.20
CA GLU A 234 -4.91 2.44 36.27
C GLU A 234 -4.40 2.43 34.81
N THR A 235 -3.22 2.98 34.51
CA THR A 235 -2.78 3.29 33.13
C THR A 235 -1.43 2.70 32.73
N PHE A 236 -0.71 2.00 33.62
CA PHE A 236 0.61 1.44 33.29
C PHE A 236 0.73 -0.04 33.64
N THR A 237 0.98 -0.90 32.65
CA THR A 237 1.36 -2.29 32.86
C THR A 237 2.49 -2.68 31.92
N ASP A 238 3.64 -2.99 32.48
CA ASP A 238 4.74 -3.62 31.76
C ASP A 238 4.41 -5.11 31.55
N TYR A 239 3.80 -5.42 30.41
CA TYR A 239 3.37 -6.78 30.07
C TYR A 239 4.53 -7.78 29.93
N GLU A 240 5.73 -7.31 29.58
CA GLU A 240 6.90 -8.18 29.48
C GLU A 240 7.37 -8.60 30.86
N LYS A 241 7.50 -7.64 31.77
CA LYS A 241 7.82 -7.89 33.17
C LYS A 241 6.75 -8.74 33.86
N LEU A 242 5.48 -8.45 33.59
CA LEU A 242 4.36 -9.22 34.12
C LEU A 242 4.45 -10.70 33.74
N GLY A 243 4.69 -10.99 32.45
CA GLY A 243 4.77 -12.35 31.94
C GLY A 243 6.05 -13.10 32.31
N SER A 244 7.19 -12.41 32.43
CA SER A 244 8.50 -13.05 32.64
C SER A 244 8.95 -13.10 34.09
N GLU A 245 8.52 -12.17 34.94
CA GLU A 245 9.03 -12.05 36.30
C GLU A 245 7.96 -12.24 37.38
N ILE A 246 6.70 -11.89 37.10
CA ILE A 246 5.66 -11.77 38.13
C ILE A 246 4.74 -12.99 38.13
N ILE A 247 4.13 -13.30 36.99
CA ILE A 247 3.27 -14.48 36.84
C ILE A 247 3.99 -15.79 37.26
N PRO A 248 5.26 -16.03 36.87
CA PRO A 248 5.99 -17.21 37.33
C PRO A 248 6.07 -17.34 38.85
N LYS A 249 6.28 -16.23 39.57
CA LYS A 249 6.35 -16.23 41.04
C LYS A 249 5.01 -16.59 41.68
N PHE A 250 3.89 -16.19 41.08
CA PHE A 250 2.57 -16.63 41.54
C PHE A 250 2.32 -18.12 41.28
N PHE A 251 2.81 -18.66 40.17
CA PHE A 251 2.74 -20.11 39.92
C PHE A 251 3.64 -20.90 40.86
N GLU A 252 4.83 -20.40 41.20
CA GLU A 252 5.71 -20.98 42.22
C GLU A 252 5.03 -20.97 43.59
N PHE A 253 4.47 -19.82 44.00
CA PHE A 253 3.71 -19.72 45.24
C PHE A 253 2.53 -20.71 45.28
N ALA A 254 1.77 -20.81 44.19
CA ALA A 254 0.65 -21.75 44.11
C ALA A 254 1.10 -23.22 44.20
N LYS A 255 2.22 -23.56 43.56
CA LYS A 255 2.82 -24.89 43.62
C LYS A 255 3.24 -25.26 45.06
N ASP A 256 3.82 -24.31 45.79
CA ASP A 256 4.28 -24.53 47.17
C ASP A 256 3.12 -24.58 48.18
N ASN A 257 1.92 -24.14 47.78
CA ASN A 257 0.75 -24.00 48.65
C ASN A 257 -0.49 -24.75 48.14
N MET A 258 -0.32 -25.82 47.35
CA MET A 258 -1.43 -26.54 46.70
C MET A 258 -2.48 -27.12 47.68
N GLU A 259 -2.11 -27.34 48.94
CA GLU A 259 -3.02 -27.87 49.97
C GLU A 259 -4.01 -26.82 50.50
N ASP A 260 -3.74 -25.52 50.32
CA ASP A 260 -4.64 -24.46 50.76
C ASP A 260 -5.80 -24.29 49.75
N PRO A 261 -7.07 -24.30 50.20
CA PRO A 261 -8.23 -24.22 49.31
C PRO A 261 -8.37 -22.88 48.56
N ARG A 262 -7.62 -21.84 48.95
CA ARG A 262 -7.58 -20.54 48.27
C ARG A 262 -6.61 -20.52 47.08
N THR A 263 -5.61 -21.39 47.08
CA THR A 263 -4.59 -21.49 46.01
C THR A 263 -5.17 -21.64 44.60
N PRO A 264 -6.23 -22.43 44.36
CA PRO A 264 -6.88 -22.50 43.06
C PRO A 264 -7.45 -21.16 42.55
N LEU A 265 -7.91 -20.27 43.44
CA LEU A 265 -8.52 -18.99 43.07
C LEU A 265 -7.48 -18.01 42.51
N ILE A 266 -6.33 -17.88 43.19
CA ILE A 266 -5.19 -17.11 42.69
C ILE A 266 -4.66 -17.72 41.39
N SER A 267 -4.51 -19.05 41.36
CA SER A 267 -4.00 -19.75 40.18
C SER A 267 -4.87 -19.51 38.94
N ALA A 268 -6.19 -19.45 39.11
CA ALA A 268 -7.13 -19.14 38.03
C ALA A 268 -6.97 -17.71 37.51
N ALA A 269 -6.89 -16.71 38.40
CA ALA A 269 -6.71 -15.31 38.02
C ALA A 269 -5.36 -15.07 37.31
N VAL A 270 -4.29 -15.67 37.83
CA VAL A 270 -2.94 -15.63 37.23
C VAL A 270 -2.91 -16.34 35.88
N SER A 271 -3.60 -17.48 35.75
CA SER A 271 -3.70 -18.22 34.49
C SER A 271 -4.43 -17.42 33.41
N LYS A 272 -5.52 -16.73 33.77
CA LYS A 272 -6.26 -15.82 32.86
C LYS A 272 -5.33 -14.73 32.32
N ALA A 273 -4.59 -14.05 33.20
CA ALA A 273 -3.62 -13.03 32.79
C ALA A 273 -2.50 -13.61 31.92
N ASN A 274 -1.96 -14.78 32.28
CA ASN A 274 -0.90 -15.45 31.51
C ASN A 274 -1.34 -15.80 30.08
N ILE A 275 -2.52 -16.42 29.94
CA ILE A 275 -3.09 -16.77 28.63
C ILE A 275 -3.27 -15.51 27.78
N ALA A 276 -3.80 -14.44 28.37
CA ALA A 276 -4.00 -13.17 27.66
C ALA A 276 -2.67 -12.53 27.22
N ILE A 277 -1.59 -12.62 28.01
CA ILE A 277 -0.24 -12.17 27.58
C ILE A 277 0.26 -12.98 26.38
N TYR A 278 0.11 -14.31 26.41
CA TYR A 278 0.51 -15.15 25.28
C TYR A 278 -0.27 -14.80 24.01
N GLN A 279 -1.59 -14.70 24.11
CA GLN A 279 -2.45 -14.32 23.00
C GLN A 279 -2.10 -12.92 22.47
N ARG A 280 -1.88 -11.93 23.35
CA ARG A 280 -1.42 -10.59 22.97
C ARG A 280 -0.11 -10.64 22.18
N LYS A 281 0.89 -11.39 22.66
CA LYS A 281 2.20 -11.54 21.98
C LYS A 281 2.05 -12.17 20.60
N ASP A 282 1.22 -13.20 20.48
CA ASP A 282 0.99 -13.87 19.19
C ASP A 282 0.19 -12.99 18.22
N THR A 283 -0.80 -12.24 18.70
CA THR A 283 -1.54 -11.27 17.88
C THR A 283 -0.64 -10.14 17.39
N ILE A 284 0.25 -9.60 18.22
CA ILE A 284 1.26 -8.61 17.80
C ILE A 284 2.17 -9.20 16.71
N ARG A 285 2.68 -10.43 16.89
CA ARG A 285 3.48 -11.10 15.86
C ARG A 285 2.73 -11.27 14.54
N ASN A 286 1.45 -11.64 14.61
CA ASN A 286 0.61 -11.79 13.43
C ASN A 286 0.35 -10.45 12.73
N LEU A 287 0.13 -9.37 13.50
CA LEU A 287 -0.02 -8.03 12.97
C LEU A 287 1.27 -7.53 12.31
N ILE A 288 2.44 -7.77 12.91
CA ILE A 288 3.74 -7.46 12.29
C ILE A 288 3.88 -8.21 10.97
N LYS A 289 3.61 -9.53 10.93
CA LYS A 289 3.67 -10.33 9.69
C LYS A 289 2.70 -9.81 8.62
N PHE A 290 1.51 -9.40 9.02
CA PHE A 290 0.51 -8.82 8.14
C PHE A 290 1.03 -7.53 7.50
N VAL A 291 1.56 -6.60 8.31
CA VAL A 291 2.12 -5.33 7.81
C VAL A 291 3.38 -5.57 6.96
N ASP A 292 4.28 -6.46 7.37
CA ASP A 292 5.49 -6.84 6.61
C ASP A 292 5.13 -7.40 5.22
N PHE A 293 4.08 -8.22 5.12
CA PHE A 293 3.59 -8.73 3.83
C PHE A 293 3.17 -7.61 2.89
N HIS A 294 2.35 -6.66 3.37
CA HIS A 294 1.89 -5.55 2.56
C HIS A 294 3.02 -4.57 2.21
N LEU A 295 3.95 -4.33 3.15
CA LEU A 295 5.17 -3.56 2.91
C LEU A 295 6.01 -4.15 1.77
N ALA A 296 6.23 -5.46 1.77
CA ALA A 296 6.95 -6.13 0.68
C ALA A 296 6.24 -5.95 -0.68
N LYS A 297 4.90 -6.10 -0.71
CA LYS A 297 4.13 -5.93 -1.93
C LYS A 297 4.12 -4.49 -2.45
N TYR A 298 4.09 -3.50 -1.57
CA TYR A 298 4.19 -2.10 -1.96
C TYR A 298 5.57 -1.74 -2.50
N ASN A 299 6.63 -2.33 -1.95
CA ASN A 299 7.98 -2.19 -2.51
C ASN A 299 8.11 -2.82 -3.90
N ASP A 300 7.51 -4.00 -4.12
CA ASP A 300 7.45 -4.64 -5.45
C ASP A 300 6.70 -3.78 -6.47
N ALA A 301 5.55 -3.23 -6.07
CA ALA A 301 4.74 -2.34 -6.88
C ALA A 301 5.50 -1.06 -7.24
N LYS A 302 6.14 -0.43 -6.24
CA LYS A 302 6.99 0.75 -6.40
C LYS A 302 8.10 0.51 -7.42
N SER A 303 8.85 -0.58 -7.27
CA SER A 303 9.93 -0.94 -8.22
C SER A 303 9.42 -1.15 -9.64
N THR A 304 8.25 -1.77 -9.80
CA THR A 304 7.63 -2.01 -11.11
C THR A 304 7.21 -0.70 -11.77
N ILE A 305 6.59 0.21 -11.02
CA ILE A 305 6.15 1.51 -11.54
C ILE A 305 7.35 2.40 -11.88
N GLU A 306 8.38 2.46 -11.02
CA GLU A 306 9.62 3.20 -11.29
C GLU A 306 10.31 2.75 -12.58
N LYS A 307 10.47 1.43 -12.77
CA LYS A 307 11.03 0.86 -14.00
C LYS A 307 10.20 1.22 -15.23
N THR A 308 8.88 1.23 -15.08
CA THR A 308 7.97 1.60 -16.16
C THR A 308 8.14 3.07 -16.53
N ILE A 309 8.10 3.99 -15.57
CA ILE A 309 8.32 5.43 -15.82
C ILE A 309 9.65 5.67 -16.53
N LEU A 310 10.74 5.02 -16.07
CA LEU A 310 12.06 5.14 -16.70
C LEU A 310 12.08 4.65 -18.16
N ALA A 311 11.25 3.67 -18.51
CA ALA A 311 11.09 3.19 -19.88
C ALA A 311 10.32 4.20 -20.76
N TYR A 312 9.45 5.03 -20.17
CA TYR A 312 8.69 6.06 -20.88
C TYR A 312 9.39 7.43 -20.96
N ASP A 313 10.21 7.81 -19.97
CA ASP A 313 10.85 9.14 -19.91
C ASP A 313 12.02 9.32 -20.91
N LYS A 314 12.43 8.27 -21.63
CA LYS A 314 13.52 8.28 -22.64
C LYS A 314 13.02 8.12 -24.08
#